data_AF-A0A317FKA3-F1
#
_entry.id   AF-A0A317FKA3-F1
#
_cell.length_a   1.000
_cell.length_b   1.000
_cell.length_c   1.000
_cell.angle_alpha   90.00
_cell.angle_beta   90.00
_cell.angle_gamma   90.00
#
_symmetry.space_group_name_H-M   'P 1'
#
loop_
_entity.id
_entity.type
_entity.pdbx_description
1 polymer ?
#
loop_
_entity_poly.entity_id
_entity_poly.type
_entity_poly.pdbx_seq_one_letter_code
_entity_poly.pdbx_strand_id
1 'polypeptide(L)' 'MKNFLAALDPESRALAISVGWLVLVQLLAVLAWSIGLLSREAAVVHWVLLGVLPPAMALASLAPTPSD' A
#
# COMPACT_ATOMS: atom_id res chain seq x y z
N MET A 1 -18.61 0.26 9.87
CA MET A 1 -17.56 0.17 8.83
C MET A 1 -17.17 -1.26 8.47
N LYS A 2 -17.00 -2.19 9.42
CA LYS A 2 -16.70 -3.62 9.15
C LYS A 2 -17.64 -4.30 8.13
N ASN A 3 -18.91 -3.90 8.09
CA ASN A 3 -19.93 -4.53 7.23
C ASN A 3 -19.90 -4.09 5.76
N PHE A 4 -19.28 -2.95 5.42
CA PHE A 4 -19.22 -2.47 4.03
C PHE A 4 -18.13 -3.19 3.22
N LEU A 5 -16.98 -3.43 3.83
CA LEU A 5 -15.87 -4.14 3.17
C LEU A 5 -16.13 -5.65 3.04
N ALA A 6 -16.96 -6.21 3.92
CA ALA A 6 -17.35 -7.62 3.87
C ALA A 6 -18.37 -7.93 2.76
N ALA A 7 -19.10 -6.91 2.28
CA ALA A 7 -20.07 -7.03 1.20
C ALA A 7 -19.48 -6.80 -0.20
N LEU A 8 -18.22 -6.37 -0.28
CA LEU A 8 -17.50 -6.19 -1.55
C LEU A 8 -16.87 -7.51 -2.01
N ASP A 9 -16.82 -7.70 -3.33
CA ASP A 9 -16.04 -8.77 -3.93
C ASP A 9 -14.59 -8.76 -3.42
N PRO A 10 -13.93 -9.92 -3.27
CA PRO A 10 -12.59 -10.02 -2.71
C PRO A 10 -11.56 -9.11 -3.39
N GLU A 11 -11.66 -8.93 -4.71
CA GLU A 11 -10.82 -8.03 -5.49
C GLU A 11 -11.05 -6.55 -5.15
N SER A 12 -12.31 -6.12 -5.08
CA SER A 12 -12.67 -4.74 -4.72
C SER A 12 -12.20 -4.40 -3.30
N ARG A 13 -12.32 -5.36 -2.38
CA ARG A 13 -11.79 -5.21 -1.01
C ARG A 13 -10.27 -5.12 -1.00
N ALA A 14 -9.58 -5.97 -1.77
CA ALA A 14 -8.11 -5.92 -1.88
C ALA A 14 -7.64 -4.56 -2.41
N LEU A 15 -8.29 -4.06 -3.47
CA LEU A 15 -8.01 -2.74 -4.03
C LEU A 15 -8.21 -1.62 -2.99
N ALA A 16 -9.34 -1.65 -2.26
CA ALA A 16 -9.62 -0.65 -1.23
C ALA A 16 -8.57 -0.65 -0.11
N ILE A 17 -8.12 -1.84 0.32
CA ILE A 17 -7.07 -1.99 1.32
C ILE A 17 -5.73 -1.48 0.76
N SER A 18 -5.37 -1.82 -0.47
CA SER A 18 -4.14 -1.35 -1.12
C SER A 18 -4.11 0.17 -1.26
N VAL A 19 -5.22 0.79 -1.69
CA VAL A 19 -5.33 2.24 -1.79
C VAL A 19 -5.24 2.89 -0.41
N GLY A 20 -5.96 2.35 0.58
CA GLY A 20 -5.89 2.83 1.96
C GLY A 20 -4.47 2.77 2.54
N TRP A 21 -3.73 1.68 2.25
CA TRP A 21 -2.34 1.51 2.66
C TRP A 21 -1.42 2.54 2.01
N LEU A 22 -1.51 2.74 0.70
CA LEU A 22 -0.69 3.70 -0.03
C LEU A 22 -0.89 5.13 0.48
N VAL A 23 -2.14 5.52 0.75
CA VAL A 23 -2.47 6.83 1.34
C VAL A 23 -1.88 6.95 2.75
N LEU A 24 -2.05 5.93 3.59
CA LEU A 24 -1.51 5.95 4.95
C LEU A 24 0.01 6.11 4.96
N VAL A 25 0.73 5.31 4.18
CA VAL A 25 2.20 5.37 4.12
C VAL A 25 2.66 6.71 3.54
N GLN A 26 1.96 7.27 2.55
CA GLN A 26 2.27 8.59 2.01
C GLN A 26 2.15 9.68 3.07
N LEU A 27 1.09 9.67 3.88
CA LEU A 27 0.89 10.62 4.97
C LEU A 27 1.98 10.49 6.04
N LEU A 28 2.36 9.27 6.41
CA LEU A 28 3.44 9.03 7.36
C LEU A 28 4.80 9.53 6.82
N ALA A 29 5.08 9.31 5.54
CA ALA A 29 6.31 9.81 4.91
C ALA A 29 6.36 11.34 4.88
N VAL A 30 5.24 12.01 4.56
CA VAL A 30 5.14 13.47 4.59
C VAL A 30 5.27 14.00 6.02
N LEU A 31 4.64 13.35 6.99
CA LEU A 31 4.74 13.73 8.40
C LEU A 31 6.18 13.60 8.90
N ALA A 32 6.84 12.47 8.63
CA ALA A 32 8.23 12.22 8.98
C ALA A 32 9.18 13.24 8.34
N TRP A 33 8.93 13.65 7.09
CA TRP A 33 9.66 14.73 6.45
C TRP A 33 9.40 16.09 7.13
N SER A 34 8.14 16.40 7.43
CA SER A 34 7.75 17.70 8.01
C SER A 34 8.34 17.96 9.39
N ILE A 35 8.54 16.91 10.19
CA ILE A 35 9.15 17.00 11.53
C ILE A 35 10.69 16.84 11.48
N GLY A 36 11.28 16.74 10.29
CA GLY A 36 12.72 16.61 10.08
C GLY A 36 13.29 15.22 10.40
N LEU A 37 12.45 14.20 10.58
CA LEU A 37 12.87 12.82 10.85
C LEU A 37 13.51 12.17 9.62
N LEU A 38 13.05 12.55 8.43
CA LEU A 38 13.55 12.05 7.15
C LEU A 38 13.85 13.23 6.20
N SER A 39 14.91 13.09 5.40
CA SER A 39 15.10 13.95 4.23
C SER A 39 14.03 13.65 3.18
N ARG A 40 13.79 14.58 2.26
CA ARG A 40 12.81 14.41 1.18
C ARG A 40 13.08 13.15 0.36
N GLU A 41 14.35 12.90 0.03
CA GLU A 41 14.78 11.71 -0.72
C GLU A 41 14.52 10.43 0.07
N ALA A 42 14.85 10.42 1.36
CA ALA A 42 14.63 9.26 2.22
C ALA A 42 13.13 8.97 2.43
N ALA A 43 12.28 10.00 2.50
CA ALA A 43 10.83 9.84 2.58
C ALA A 43 10.24 9.22 1.31
N VAL A 44 10.74 9.59 0.12
CA VAL A 44 10.35 8.97 -1.15
C VAL A 44 10.77 7.51 -1.21
N VAL A 45 12.01 7.20 -0.83
CA VAL A 45 12.51 5.80 -0.80
C VAL A 45 11.69 4.96 0.18
N HIS A 46 11.42 5.48 1.39
CA HIS A 46 10.55 4.81 2.36
C HIS A 46 9.14 4.58 1.82
N TRP A 47 8.57 5.55 1.11
CA TRP A 47 7.27 5.40 0.50
C TRP A 47 7.25 4.31 -0.57
N VAL A 48 8.25 4.24 -1.45
CA VAL A 48 8.33 3.17 -2.47
C VAL A 48 8.47 1.80 -1.81
N LEU A 49 9.37 1.67 -0.83
CA LEU A 49 9.67 0.38 -0.20
C LEU A 49 8.56 -0.14 0.72
N LEU A 50 7.88 0.75 1.46
CA LEU A 50 6.87 0.34 2.44
C LEU A 50 5.44 0.56 1.94
N GLY A 51 5.25 1.50 1.01
CA GLY A 51 3.95 1.82 0.44
C GLY A 51 3.64 0.97 -0.78
N VAL A 52 4.54 0.93 -1.77
CA VAL A 52 4.25 0.34 -3.10
C VAL A 52 4.62 -1.14 -3.18
N LEU A 53 5.77 -1.52 -2.62
CA LEU A 53 6.27 -2.88 -2.74
C LEU A 53 5.34 -3.93 -2.09
N PRO A 54 4.81 -3.76 -0.87
CA PRO A 54 3.95 -4.77 -0.26
C PRO A 54 2.64 -5.03 -1.03
N PRO A 55 1.90 -4.00 -1.50
CA PRO A 55 0.75 -4.22 -2.39
C PRO A 55 1.12 -4.91 -3.70
N ALA A 56 2.24 -4.53 -4.32
CA ALA A 56 2.69 -5.15 -5.56
C ALA A 56 3.03 -6.65 -5.36
N MET A 57 3.69 -7.00 -4.25
CA MET A 57 3.98 -8.38 -3.88
C MET A 57 2.72 -9.18 -3.57
N ALA A 58 1.76 -8.58 -2.85
CA ALA A 58 0.48 -9.22 -2.57
C ALA A 58 -0.28 -9.53 -3.87
N LEU A 59 -0.30 -8.60 -4.84
CA LEU A 59 -0.89 -8.84 -6.15
C LEU A 59 -0.12 -9.91 -6.93
N ALA A 60 1.21 -9.89 -6.92
CA ALA A 60 2.03 -10.90 -7.58
C ALA A 60 1.80 -12.32 -7.04
N SER A 61 1.55 -12.48 -5.73
CA SER A 61 1.21 -13.78 -5.14
C SER A 61 -0.16 -14.32 -5.53
N LEU A 62 -1.04 -13.45 -6.04
CA LEU A 62 -2.37 -13.82 -6.54
C LEU A 62 -2.37 -14.05 -8.05
N ALA A 63 -1.28 -13.70 -8.74
CA ALA A 63 -1.16 -13.96 -10.17
C ALA A 63 -1.08 -15.47 -10.41
N PRO A 64 -1.89 -16.03 -11.33
CA PRO A 64 -1.81 -17.45 -11.65
C PRO A 64 -0.43 -17.75 -12.23
N THR A 65 0.28 -18.72 -11.64
CA THR A 65 1.49 -19.28 -12.24
C THR A 65 1.12 -19.87 -13.61
N PRO A 66 1.83 -19.52 -14.69
CA PRO A 66 1.59 -20.15 -15.98
C PRO A 66 1.75 -21.66 -15.81
N SER A 67 0.69 -22.40 -16.15
CA SER A 67 0.69 -23.86 -16.17
C SER A 67 1.51 -24.30 -17.39
N ASP A 68 2.71 -24.83 -17.13
CA ASP A 68 3.55 -25.55 -18.11
C ASP A 68 2.88 -26.86 -18.57
#